data_AF-A0A7V2EKY5-F1
#
_entry.id   AF-A0A7V2EKY5-F1
#
_cell.length_a   1.000
_cell.length_b   1.000
_cell.length_c   1.000
_cell.angle_alpha   90.00
_cell.angle_beta   90.00
_cell.angle_gamma   90.00
#
_symmetry.space_group_name_H-M   'P 1'
#
loop_
_entity.id
_entity.type
_entity.pdbx_description
1 polymer ?
#
loop_
_entity_poly.entity_id
_entity_poly.type
_entity_poly.pdbx_seq_one_letter_code
_entity_poly.pdbx_strand_id
1 'polypeptide(L)'
;MAFRIQENEVLEIMDTALTQAQITPFLQAANLVVTDKLTGEYRTDLLAEIERWLAAHLAAMLDPQTSREKLGDADATYEGKTGMGLDFTRYGQQVKVLEYKGILAELGQSKGPAEAKTIT
;
A
#
# COMPACT_ATOMS: atom_id res chain seq x y z
N MET A 1 11.99 -14.60 -9.26
CA MET A 1 12.19 -13.41 -8.40
C MET A 1 12.03 -13.87 -6.96
N ALA A 2 12.90 -13.45 -6.05
CA ALA A 2 12.84 -13.83 -4.64
C ALA A 2 12.20 -12.70 -3.83
N PHE A 3 11.29 -13.04 -2.91
CA PHE A 3 10.71 -12.08 -1.97
C PHE A 3 11.76 -11.65 -0.95
N ARG A 4 11.70 -10.39 -0.50
CA ARG A 4 12.60 -9.88 0.54
C ARG A 4 12.14 -10.28 1.95
N ILE A 5 10.87 -10.63 2.07
CA ILE A 5 10.18 -11.03 3.30
C ILE A 5 9.28 -12.24 3.02
N GLN A 6 8.73 -12.82 4.07
CA GLN A 6 7.79 -13.94 4.06
C GLN A 6 6.37 -13.50 4.46
N GLU A 7 5.37 -14.32 4.16
CA GLU A 7 3.96 -14.01 4.45
C GLU A 7 3.67 -13.86 5.94
N ASN A 8 4.37 -14.58 6.83
CA ASN A 8 4.18 -14.45 8.27
C ASN A 8 4.58 -13.06 8.78
N GLU A 9 5.61 -12.43 8.19
CA GLU A 9 6.07 -11.09 8.59
C GLU A 9 5.04 -10.00 8.25
N VAL A 10 4.21 -10.24 7.21
CA VAL A 10 3.07 -9.38 6.88
C VAL A 10 1.94 -9.58 7.89
N LEU A 11 1.63 -10.84 8.21
CA LEU A 11 0.59 -11.17 9.20
C LEU A 11 0.91 -10.63 10.59
N GLU A 12 2.18 -10.52 10.97
CA GLU A 12 2.61 -9.95 12.26
C GLU A 12 2.19 -8.48 12.46
N ILE A 13 1.96 -7.72 11.37
CA ILE A 13 1.49 -6.32 11.46
C ILE A 13 0.01 -6.16 11.15
N MET A 14 -0.66 -7.23 10.73
CA MET A 14 -2.05 -7.18 10.32
C MET A 14 -2.96 -7.84 11.35
N ASP A 15 -4.04 -7.14 11.68
CA ASP A 15 -5.18 -7.75 12.37
C ASP A 15 -6.18 -8.23 11.31
N THR A 16 -6.05 -9.51 10.92
CA THR A 16 -6.80 -10.12 9.82
C THR A 16 -6.97 -11.63 10.07
N ALA A 17 -8.03 -12.19 9.49
CA ALA A 17 -8.26 -13.64 9.44
C ALA A 17 -7.64 -14.31 8.18
N LEU A 18 -6.95 -13.54 7.33
CA LEU A 18 -6.29 -14.06 6.13
C LEU A 18 -5.20 -15.06 6.49
N THR A 19 -5.14 -16.13 5.72
CA THR A 19 -4.07 -17.14 5.80
C THR A 19 -2.83 -16.71 5.01
N GLN A 20 -1.67 -17.32 5.29
CA GLN A 20 -0.44 -17.05 4.52
C GLN A 20 -0.65 -17.23 3.01
N ALA A 21 -1.34 -18.29 2.59
CA ALA A 21 -1.63 -18.53 1.16
C ALA A 21 -2.48 -17.40 0.53
N GLN A 22 -3.34 -16.74 1.32
CA GLN A 22 -4.11 -15.59 0.87
C GLN A 22 -3.29 -14.29 0.87
N ILE A 23 -2.21 -14.21 1.66
CA ILE A 23 -1.27 -13.09 1.66
C ILE A 23 -0.30 -13.14 0.47
N THR A 24 0.12 -14.33 0.04
CA THR A 24 1.06 -14.55 -1.08
C THR A 24 0.82 -13.67 -2.32
N PRO A 25 -0.40 -13.52 -2.89
CA PRO A 25 -0.61 -12.67 -4.06
C PRO A 25 -0.32 -11.19 -3.79
N PHE A 26 -0.59 -10.69 -2.59
CA PHE A 26 -0.29 -9.30 -2.22
C PHE A 26 1.19 -9.08 -2.00
N LEU A 27 1.87 -10.05 -1.39
CA LEU A 27 3.32 -10.05 -1.27
C LEU A 27 4.00 -10.05 -2.64
N GLN A 28 3.51 -10.87 -3.58
CA GLN A 28 3.99 -10.88 -4.98
C GLN A 28 3.84 -9.52 -5.66
N ALA A 29 2.67 -8.89 -5.54
CA ALA A 29 2.43 -7.58 -6.11
C ALA A 29 3.33 -6.51 -5.48
N ALA A 30 3.48 -6.52 -4.15
CA ALA A 30 4.36 -5.60 -3.45
C ALA A 30 5.83 -5.77 -3.87
N ASN A 31 6.31 -7.01 -3.97
CA ASN A 31 7.68 -7.31 -4.42
C ASN A 31 7.95 -6.78 -5.83
N LEU A 32 6.99 -6.95 -6.74
CA LEU A 32 7.10 -6.45 -8.12
C LEU A 32 7.23 -4.92 -8.14
N VAL A 33 6.34 -4.22 -7.43
CA VAL A 33 6.33 -2.75 -7.37
C VAL A 33 7.61 -2.21 -6.74
N VAL A 34 8.03 -2.76 -5.59
CA VAL A 34 9.26 -2.34 -4.89
C VAL A 34 10.49 -2.60 -5.75
N THR A 35 10.55 -3.76 -6.42
CA THR A 35 11.69 -4.09 -7.27
C THR A 35 11.74 -3.21 -8.51
N ASP A 36 10.61 -2.95 -9.17
CA ASP A 36 10.57 -2.13 -10.38
C ASP A 36 10.83 -0.65 -10.10
N LYS A 37 10.33 -0.13 -8.98
CA LYS A 37 10.31 1.33 -8.73
C LYS A 37 11.38 1.81 -7.78
N LEU A 38 11.84 0.98 -6.85
CA LEU A 38 12.68 1.42 -5.73
C LEU A 38 14.08 0.78 -5.71
N THR A 39 14.40 -0.08 -6.69
CA THR A 39 15.75 -0.67 -6.77
C THR A 39 16.79 0.41 -6.96
N GLY A 40 17.79 0.46 -6.07
CA GLY A 40 18.84 1.48 -6.07
C GLY A 40 18.47 2.75 -5.32
N GLU A 41 17.20 2.93 -4.94
CA GLU A 41 16.74 4.13 -4.24
C GLU A 41 16.96 4.05 -2.72
N TYR A 42 16.95 2.84 -2.18
CA TYR A 42 17.05 2.56 -0.75
C TYR A 42 17.93 1.34 -0.46
N ARG A 43 18.36 1.22 0.80
CA ARG A 43 19.04 0.03 1.32
C ARG A 43 18.09 -1.18 1.34
N THR A 44 18.65 -2.37 1.24
CA THR A 44 17.88 -3.62 1.16
C THR A 44 16.95 -3.86 2.36
N ASP A 45 17.39 -3.48 3.56
CA ASP A 45 16.59 -3.57 4.79
C ASP A 45 15.34 -2.67 4.72
N LEU A 46 15.51 -1.43 4.25
CA LEU A 46 14.39 -0.51 4.06
C LEU A 46 13.46 -0.96 2.93
N LEU A 47 13.98 -1.55 1.85
CA LEU A 47 13.15 -2.13 0.79
C LEU A 47 12.30 -3.31 1.30
N ALA A 48 12.86 -4.14 2.18
CA ALA A 48 12.12 -5.24 2.81
C ALA A 48 10.96 -4.71 3.67
N GLU A 49 11.21 -3.66 4.46
CA GLU A 49 10.18 -2.98 5.24
C GLU A 49 9.09 -2.36 4.34
N ILE A 50 9.48 -1.62 3.29
CA ILE A 50 8.51 -1.05 2.35
C ILE A 50 7.66 -2.15 1.69
N GLU A 51 8.27 -3.27 1.29
CA GLU A 51 7.57 -4.44 0.72
C GLU A 51 6.55 -5.02 1.70
N ARG A 52 6.92 -5.16 2.98
CA ARG A 52 6.05 -5.65 4.07
C ARG A 52 4.82 -4.78 4.28
N TRP A 53 5.04 -3.47 4.43
CA TRP A 53 3.94 -2.52 4.66
C TRP A 53 3.07 -2.32 3.41
N LEU A 54 3.66 -2.39 2.21
CA LEU A 54 2.90 -2.33 0.96
C LEU A 54 2.04 -3.59 0.76
N ALA A 55 2.57 -4.78 1.04
CA ALA A 55 1.77 -6.02 1.00
C ALA A 55 0.58 -5.95 1.96
N ALA A 56 0.79 -5.45 3.18
CA ALA A 56 -0.27 -5.25 4.17
C ALA A 56 -1.32 -4.22 3.69
N HIS A 57 -0.91 -3.13 3.05
CA HIS A 57 -1.82 -2.16 2.46
C HIS A 57 -2.70 -2.79 1.38
N LEU A 58 -2.09 -3.56 0.47
CA LEU A 58 -2.81 -4.24 -0.61
C LEU A 58 -3.81 -5.27 -0.07
N ALA A 59 -3.42 -6.06 0.93
CA ALA A 59 -4.30 -7.05 1.56
C ALA A 59 -5.47 -6.38 2.30
N ALA A 60 -5.22 -5.30 3.04
CA ALA A 60 -6.24 -4.56 3.77
C ALA A 60 -7.25 -3.82 2.86
N MET A 61 -6.93 -3.58 1.60
CA MET A 61 -7.91 -3.07 0.62
C MET A 61 -8.94 -4.13 0.23
N LEU A 62 -8.59 -5.43 0.26
CA LEU A 62 -9.50 -6.52 -0.08
C LEU A 62 -10.28 -7.02 1.13
N ASP A 63 -9.66 -7.02 2.31
CA ASP A 63 -10.27 -7.49 3.56
C ASP A 63 -10.59 -6.30 4.50
N PRO A 64 -11.73 -5.62 4.33
CA PRO A 64 -12.15 -4.55 5.22
C PRO A 64 -12.62 -5.07 6.60
N GLN A 65 -12.38 -6.34 6.98
CA GLN A 65 -12.76 -6.88 8.29
C GLN A 65 -12.26 -6.04 9.48
N THR A 66 -11.14 -5.33 9.36
CA THR A 66 -10.66 -4.39 10.38
C THR A 66 -11.64 -3.23 10.66
N SER A 67 -12.64 -3.02 9.81
CA SER A 67 -13.72 -2.03 9.99
C SER A 67 -14.88 -2.55 10.85
N ARG A 68 -15.07 -3.88 10.96
CA ARG A 68 -16.30 -4.44 11.55
C ARG A 68 -16.47 -4.15 13.05
N GLU A 69 -15.42 -3.83 13.81
CA GLU A 69 -15.55 -3.46 15.23
C GLU A 69 -15.87 -1.98 15.50
N LYS A 70 -15.74 -1.08 14.50
CA LYS A 70 -16.03 0.37 14.68
C LYS A 70 -17.28 0.85 13.93
N LEU A 71 -18.03 -0.10 13.38
CA LEU A 71 -19.11 0.07 12.39
C LEU A 71 -20.45 0.46 13.04
N GLY A 72 -20.44 1.47 13.92
CA GLY A 72 -21.67 2.07 14.46
C GLY A 72 -22.24 3.15 13.56
N ASP A 73 -21.40 4.04 13.00
CA ASP A 73 -21.90 5.26 12.31
C ASP A 73 -21.01 5.79 11.15
N ALA A 74 -19.81 5.23 10.89
CA ALA A 74 -18.80 5.90 10.03
C ALA A 74 -18.60 5.30 8.61
N ASP A 75 -19.02 4.06 8.37
CA ASP A 75 -18.57 3.28 7.19
C ASP A 75 -19.18 3.71 5.86
N ALA A 76 -20.36 4.31 5.86
CA ALA A 76 -21.00 4.78 4.62
C ALA A 76 -20.22 5.92 3.92
N THR A 77 -19.24 6.52 4.59
CA THR A 77 -18.50 7.69 4.06
C THR A 77 -17.26 7.31 3.24
N TYR A 78 -16.73 6.09 3.38
CA TYR A 78 -15.46 5.70 2.76
C TYR A 78 -15.60 5.10 1.36
N GLU A 79 -16.69 4.38 1.07
CA GLU A 79 -16.94 3.78 -0.25
C GLU A 79 -17.08 4.81 -1.39
N GLY A 80 -17.18 6.11 -1.09
CA GLY A 80 -17.28 7.20 -2.06
C GLY A 80 -15.99 7.99 -2.33
N LYS A 81 -14.89 7.75 -1.61
CA LYS A 81 -13.64 8.52 -1.77
C LYS A 81 -12.68 7.84 -2.75
N THR A 82 -12.88 8.09 -4.05
CA THR A 82 -11.94 7.68 -5.10
C THR A 82 -10.62 8.44 -4.99
N GLY A 83 -9.49 7.79 -5.27
CA GLY A 83 -8.18 8.45 -5.34
C GLY A 83 -7.39 8.56 -4.03
N MET A 84 -7.79 7.85 -2.96
CA MET A 84 -7.06 7.87 -1.69
C MET A 84 -5.69 7.17 -1.77
N GLY A 85 -5.47 6.25 -2.73
CA GLY A 85 -4.20 5.55 -2.90
C GLY A 85 -3.65 4.99 -1.57
N LEU A 86 -2.39 5.28 -1.26
CA LEU A 86 -1.74 4.87 -0.01
C LEU A 86 -2.40 5.45 1.25
N ASP A 87 -3.19 6.53 1.15
CA ASP A 87 -3.86 7.11 2.32
C ASP A 87 -5.12 6.33 2.74
N PHE A 88 -5.54 5.32 1.97
CA PHE A 88 -6.74 4.53 2.25
C PHE A 88 -6.63 3.66 3.52
N THR A 89 -5.44 3.17 3.85
CA THR A 89 -5.23 2.33 5.05
C THR A 89 -4.08 2.86 5.89
N ARG A 90 -4.09 2.53 7.19
CA ARG A 90 -2.96 2.85 8.10
C ARG A 90 -1.63 2.28 7.60
N TYR A 91 -1.67 1.15 6.90
CA TYR A 91 -0.48 0.50 6.35
C TYR A 91 0.08 1.30 5.17
N GLY A 92 -0.77 1.82 4.29
CA GLY A 92 -0.31 2.66 3.18
C GLY A 92 0.23 4.01 3.65
N GLN A 93 -0.35 4.58 4.71
CA GLN A 93 0.19 5.78 5.36
C GLN A 93 1.61 5.51 5.91
N GLN A 94 1.85 4.33 6.48
CA GLN A 94 3.18 3.91 6.91
C GLN A 94 4.15 3.72 5.72
N VAL A 95 3.68 3.21 4.58
CA VAL A 95 4.49 3.15 3.34
C VAL A 95 5.01 4.56 2.99
N LYS A 96 4.19 5.61 3.08
CA LYS A 96 4.62 6.99 2.79
C LYS A 96 5.69 7.51 3.76
N VAL A 97 5.70 7.02 5.00
CA VAL A 97 6.73 7.37 5.99
C VAL A 97 8.06 6.68 5.68
N LEU A 98 8.01 5.40 5.28
CA LEU A 98 9.21 4.59 4.97
C LEU A 98 9.80 4.93 3.59
N GLU A 99 8.95 5.08 2.58
CA GLU A 99 9.28 5.50 1.22
C GLU A 99 9.28 7.03 1.14
N TYR A 100 10.25 7.64 1.82
CA TYR A 100 10.28 9.09 2.04
C TYR A 100 10.58 9.93 0.78
N LYS A 101 10.86 9.32 -0.38
CA LYS A 101 11.09 10.04 -1.64
C LYS A 101 9.77 10.29 -2.40
N GLY A 102 8.69 9.61 -2.01
CA GLY A 102 7.35 9.78 -2.57
C GLY A 102 7.13 9.10 -3.92
N ILE A 103 8.06 8.26 -4.39
CA ILE A 103 7.98 7.57 -5.69
C ILE A 103 6.68 6.76 -5.79
N LEU A 104 6.31 6.02 -4.74
CA LEU A 104 5.10 5.21 -4.73
C LEU A 104 3.84 6.06 -4.55
N ALA A 105 3.93 7.13 -3.77
CA ALA A 105 2.82 8.06 -3.56
C ALA A 105 2.40 8.77 -4.87
N GLU A 106 3.35 9.02 -5.76
CA GLU A 106 3.10 9.64 -7.06
C GLU A 106 2.44 8.70 -8.07
N LEU A 107 2.65 7.37 -7.98
CA LEU A 107 2.05 6.39 -8.90
C LEU A 107 0.52 6.36 -8.82
N GLY A 108 -0.03 6.60 -7.63
CA GLY A 108 -1.48 6.60 -7.39
C GLY A 108 -2.16 7.92 -7.76
N GLN A 109 -1.40 8.98 -8.03
CA GLN A 109 -1.95 10.24 -8.48
C GLN A 109 -2.06 10.22 -10.00
N SER A 110 -3.29 10.17 -10.53
CA SER A 110 -3.49 10.56 -11.92
C SER A 110 -3.01 11.99 -12.04
N LYS A 111 -1.92 12.25 -12.77
CA LYS A 111 -1.64 13.59 -13.28
C LYS A 111 -2.88 13.98 -14.07
N GLY A 112 -3.75 14.79 -13.48
CA GLY A 112 -4.82 15.45 -14.24
C GLY A 112 -4.17 16.13 -15.45
N PRO A 113 -4.88 16.25 -16.59
CA PRO A 113 -4.30 16.87 -17.77
C PRO A 113 -3.67 18.18 -17.36
N ALA A 114 -2.34 18.29 -17.57
CA ALA A 114 -1.61 19.50 -17.23
C ALA A 114 -2.38 20.67 -17.82
N GLU A 115 -2.90 21.57 -16.96
CA GLU A 115 -3.57 22.77 -17.44
C GLU A 115 -2.62 23.46 -18.40
N ALA A 116 -2.97 23.39 -19.69
CA ALA A 116 -2.26 24.12 -20.72
C ALA A 116 -2.39 25.58 -20.32
N LYS A 117 -1.29 26.16 -19.78
CA LYS A 117 -1.18 27.60 -19.58
C LYS A 117 -1.44 28.23 -20.94
N THR A 118 -2.65 28.74 -21.11
CA THR A 118 -3.01 29.55 -22.27
C THR A 118 -2.18 30.81 -22.14
N ILE A 119 -1.12 30.89 -22.93
CA ILE A 119 -0.38 32.12 -23.14
C ILE A 119 -1.34 33.03 -23.92
N THR A 120 -1.84 34.07 -23.27
CA THR A 120 -2.54 35.20 -23.89
C THR A 120 -1.69 36.44 -23.68
#